data_AF-A0A7V9JUU6-F1
#
_entry.id   AF-A0A7V9JUU6-F1
#
_cell.length_a   1.000
_cell.length_b   1.000
_cell.length_c   1.000
_cell.angle_alpha   90.00
_cell.angle_beta   90.00
_cell.angle_gamma   90.00
#
_symmetry.space_group_name_H-M   'P 1'
#
loop_
_entity.id
_entity.type
_entity.pdbx_description
1 polymer ?
#
loop_
_entity_poly.entity_id
_entity_poly.type
_entity_poly.pdbx_seq_one_letter_code
_entity_poly.pdbx_strand_id
1 'polypeptide(L)'
;HVHPDGYWEEHGDLLRCGGPTPSYNYLTAGAMGLMYAWTREAVFRSAIDAATRFHARFSYPDATFLDIIDERVRAGHDSAPRVWGLFAFSHSPEGRGSAIAHFRGWRSHVRDIEDVGPETLARHCENHLFWNDGEAIPAPFEQSGHSASMVLPAGIFRRKAWAIGLSCIRAMNAEDPAYRDNPFGLERQKLFSIWHPKTGLIVDGSHSKHQLENSTFSAKGEYANDYWPCGGSISEEDGQLWARASYKTFFASVRISIVSDLVLQIHLGVDPAGCRGPFTAAFTMVRSSPQTHGLSGQVLDLGADPIVATGTDLGGGFRHGPVTVEGPDDFALHWPLAPFNPYTADHKPWPRDHLLRVSVLLTPERPQATFTLTIDG
;
A
#
# COMPACT_ATOMS: atom_id res chain seq x y z
N HIS A 1 -17.24 3.84 16.84
CA HIS A 1 -17.10 2.43 17.27
C HIS A 1 -15.96 1.79 16.51
N VAL A 2 -15.17 0.92 17.14
CA VAL A 2 -14.11 0.17 16.44
C VAL A 2 -14.74 -0.80 15.42
N HIS A 3 -14.11 -0.95 14.27
CA HIS A 3 -14.43 -1.93 13.22
C HIS A 3 -14.04 -3.33 13.69
N PRO A 4 -14.75 -4.41 13.27
CA PRO A 4 -14.36 -5.79 13.61
C PRO A 4 -12.90 -6.14 13.31
N ASP A 5 -12.34 -5.57 12.24
CA ASP A 5 -10.93 -5.76 11.88
C ASP A 5 -9.94 -4.95 12.75
N GLY A 6 -10.43 -4.07 13.64
CA GLY A 6 -9.61 -3.34 14.61
C GLY A 6 -9.19 -1.93 14.20
N TYR A 7 -9.99 -1.22 13.41
CA TYR A 7 -9.71 0.18 13.07
C TYR A 7 -10.93 1.08 13.20
N TRP A 8 -10.76 2.40 13.06
CA TRP A 8 -11.87 3.35 12.94
C TRP A 8 -12.02 3.80 11.48
N GLU A 9 -13.19 3.61 10.91
CA GLU A 9 -13.51 3.99 9.52
C GLU A 9 -13.61 5.50 9.39
N GLU A 10 -13.17 6.02 8.24
CA GLU A 10 -13.21 7.45 7.97
C GLU A 10 -14.14 7.84 6.79
N HIS A 11 -14.54 6.86 5.96
CA HIS A 11 -15.58 7.04 4.92
C HIS A 11 -16.49 5.81 4.81
N GLY A 12 -17.12 5.43 5.94
CA GLY A 12 -17.99 4.26 6.03
C GLY A 12 -19.46 4.53 5.72
N ASP A 13 -20.21 3.44 5.61
CA ASP A 13 -21.67 3.42 5.53
C ASP A 13 -22.28 2.63 6.70
N LEU A 14 -23.61 2.48 6.71
CA LEU A 14 -24.31 1.70 7.74
C LEU A 14 -23.92 0.21 7.75
N LEU A 15 -23.32 -0.28 6.66
CA LEU A 15 -22.83 -1.66 6.51
C LEU A 15 -21.35 -1.80 6.89
N ARG A 16 -20.71 -0.73 7.38
CA ARG A 16 -19.30 -0.74 7.79
C ARG A 16 -18.37 -1.12 6.62
N CYS A 17 -18.67 -0.59 5.43
CA CYS A 17 -17.89 -0.83 4.21
C CYS A 17 -16.79 0.21 3.96
N GLY A 18 -16.52 1.12 4.91
CA GLY A 18 -15.42 2.07 4.80
C GLY A 18 -14.10 1.37 5.10
N GLY A 19 -13.03 1.66 4.37
CA GLY A 19 -11.73 1.07 4.70
C GLY A 19 -10.97 1.87 5.77
N PRO A 20 -9.77 1.40 6.14
CA PRO A 20 -9.00 2.00 7.20
C PRO A 20 -8.19 3.23 6.74
N THR A 21 -7.81 4.05 7.70
CA THR A 21 -6.67 4.96 7.61
C THR A 21 -5.63 4.50 8.65
N PRO A 22 -4.78 3.49 8.36
CA PRO A 22 -3.83 2.92 9.33
C PRO A 22 -3.02 3.97 10.09
N SER A 23 -2.52 4.99 9.42
CA SER A 23 -1.77 6.08 10.06
C SER A 23 -2.57 6.79 11.18
N TYR A 24 -3.85 7.10 10.96
CA TYR A 24 -4.73 7.72 11.96
C TYR A 24 -5.30 6.70 12.96
N ASN A 25 -5.20 5.41 12.67
CA ASN A 25 -5.55 4.36 13.61
C ASN A 25 -4.64 4.39 14.85
N TYR A 26 -3.34 4.71 14.68
CA TYR A 26 -2.40 4.91 15.79
C TYR A 26 -2.83 6.06 16.72
N LEU A 27 -3.29 7.18 16.14
CA LEU A 27 -3.80 8.32 16.90
C LEU A 27 -4.96 7.92 17.79
N THR A 28 -5.94 7.24 17.20
CA THR A 28 -7.15 6.84 17.92
C THR A 28 -6.83 5.76 18.96
N ALA A 29 -5.96 4.81 18.63
CA ALA A 29 -5.47 3.81 19.58
C ALA A 29 -4.75 4.44 20.77
N GLY A 30 -3.90 5.46 20.54
CA GLY A 30 -3.25 6.23 21.60
C GLY A 30 -4.25 6.94 22.50
N ALA A 31 -5.28 7.58 21.93
CA ALA A 31 -6.35 8.21 22.70
C ALA A 31 -7.12 7.18 23.56
N MET A 32 -7.46 6.02 23.01
CA MET A 32 -8.07 4.93 23.79
C MET A 32 -7.13 4.45 24.91
N GLY A 33 -5.82 4.36 24.62
CA GLY A 33 -4.77 4.05 25.60
C GLY A 33 -4.78 4.99 26.79
N LEU A 34 -4.79 6.29 26.55
CA LEU A 34 -4.85 7.31 27.61
C LEU A 34 -6.15 7.20 28.41
N MET A 35 -7.29 7.05 27.74
CA MET A 35 -8.57 6.88 28.39
C MET A 35 -8.57 5.65 29.30
N TYR A 36 -8.06 4.51 28.82
CA TYR A 36 -7.92 3.30 29.63
C TYR A 36 -6.99 3.51 30.82
N ALA A 37 -5.88 4.21 30.66
CA ALA A 37 -4.93 4.48 31.73
C ALA A 37 -5.59 5.25 32.90
N TRP A 38 -6.49 6.19 32.60
CA TRP A 38 -7.19 7.00 33.60
C TRP A 38 -8.44 6.35 34.17
N THR A 39 -9.27 5.72 33.33
CA THR A 39 -10.59 5.22 33.77
C THR A 39 -10.61 3.75 34.12
N ARG A 40 -9.67 2.97 33.56
CA ARG A 40 -9.63 1.50 33.63
C ARG A 40 -10.87 0.80 33.07
N GLU A 41 -11.70 1.50 32.28
CA GLU A 41 -12.90 0.90 31.71
C GLU A 41 -12.58 -0.12 30.61
N ALA A 42 -13.25 -1.28 30.67
CA ALA A 42 -13.01 -2.40 29.77
C ALA A 42 -13.27 -2.07 28.28
N VAL A 43 -14.15 -1.11 27.98
CA VAL A 43 -14.47 -0.71 26.60
C VAL A 43 -13.24 -0.15 25.87
N PHE A 44 -12.42 0.65 26.56
CA PHE A 44 -11.18 1.17 25.98
C PHE A 44 -10.16 0.06 25.81
N ARG A 45 -10.06 -0.86 26.78
CA ARG A 45 -9.18 -2.02 26.68
C ARG A 45 -9.50 -2.88 25.46
N SER A 46 -10.78 -3.18 25.22
CA SER A 46 -11.20 -3.94 24.05
C SER A 46 -10.87 -3.24 22.73
N ALA A 47 -11.04 -1.91 22.66
CA ALA A 47 -10.69 -1.13 21.49
C ALA A 47 -9.17 -1.13 21.22
N ILE A 48 -8.36 -1.00 22.27
CA ILE A 48 -6.90 -1.08 22.20
C ILE A 48 -6.45 -2.45 21.70
N ASP A 49 -6.99 -3.54 22.27
CA ASP A 49 -6.61 -4.89 21.86
C ASP A 49 -6.96 -5.15 20.38
N ALA A 50 -8.09 -4.60 19.90
CA ALA A 50 -8.49 -4.68 18.50
C ALA A 50 -7.53 -3.90 17.59
N ALA A 51 -7.21 -2.65 17.93
CA ALA A 51 -6.27 -1.82 17.19
C ALA A 51 -4.85 -2.38 17.16
N THR A 52 -4.41 -2.93 18.28
CA THR A 52 -3.10 -3.60 18.39
C THR A 52 -3.04 -4.78 17.41
N ARG A 53 -4.07 -5.64 17.39
CA ARG A 53 -4.13 -6.76 16.44
C ARG A 53 -4.16 -6.30 14.99
N PHE A 54 -4.86 -5.19 14.68
CA PHE A 54 -4.86 -4.62 13.34
C PHE A 54 -3.44 -4.26 12.89
N HIS A 55 -2.70 -3.47 13.67
CA HIS A 55 -1.32 -3.08 13.31
C HIS A 55 -0.32 -4.24 13.32
N ALA A 56 -0.50 -5.19 14.23
CA ALA A 56 0.29 -6.42 14.30
C ALA A 56 0.10 -7.31 13.06
N ARG A 57 -1.05 -7.20 12.38
CA ARG A 57 -1.41 -8.02 11.21
C ARG A 57 -1.22 -7.32 9.87
N PHE A 58 -1.46 -6.02 9.78
CA PHE A 58 -1.49 -5.26 8.53
C PHE A 58 -0.34 -4.25 8.44
N SER A 59 0.88 -4.74 8.66
CA SER A 59 2.12 -4.02 8.46
C SER A 59 3.10 -4.88 7.65
N TYR A 60 3.99 -4.23 6.90
CA TYR A 60 5.16 -4.87 6.31
C TYR A 60 6.15 -5.31 7.38
N PRO A 61 7.12 -6.18 7.03
CA PRO A 61 8.08 -6.72 8.00
C PRO A 61 9.01 -5.67 8.65
N ASP A 62 9.14 -4.48 8.05
CA ASP A 62 9.84 -3.33 8.63
C ASP A 62 8.95 -2.48 9.56
N ALA A 63 7.72 -2.93 9.83
CA ALA A 63 6.68 -2.25 10.60
C ALA A 63 6.08 -1.00 9.94
N THR A 64 6.34 -0.77 8.65
CA THR A 64 5.57 0.17 7.84
C THR A 64 4.14 -0.36 7.71
N PHE A 65 3.13 0.47 7.95
CA PHE A 65 1.74 0.04 7.77
C PHE A 65 1.45 -0.33 6.31
N LEU A 66 0.50 -1.23 6.10
CA LEU A 66 0.09 -1.64 4.76
C LEU A 66 -0.56 -0.45 4.03
N ASP A 67 0.12 0.06 3.01
CA ASP A 67 -0.26 1.26 2.26
C ASP A 67 -1.53 1.09 1.43
N ILE A 68 -1.74 -0.10 0.84
CA ILE A 68 -2.83 -0.36 -0.09
C ILE A 68 -4.23 -0.27 0.54
N ILE A 69 -4.32 -0.32 1.87
CA ILE A 69 -5.59 -0.16 2.58
C ILE A 69 -5.81 1.26 3.10
N ASP A 70 -4.80 2.14 3.07
CA ASP A 70 -4.85 3.52 3.61
C ASP A 70 -5.53 4.49 2.63
N GLU A 71 -6.61 5.15 3.06
CA GLU A 71 -7.37 6.10 2.24
C GLU A 71 -6.95 7.57 2.34
N ARG A 72 -5.86 7.88 3.05
CA ARG A 72 -5.36 9.27 3.18
C ARG A 72 -3.88 9.41 2.95
N VAL A 73 -3.10 8.49 3.49
CA VAL A 73 -1.66 8.64 3.59
C VAL A 73 -0.99 7.76 2.55
N ARG A 74 -0.08 8.40 1.82
CA ARG A 74 0.71 7.76 0.76
C ARG A 74 2.01 7.19 1.31
N ALA A 75 2.51 6.18 0.62
CA ALA A 75 3.89 5.75 0.68
C ALA A 75 4.84 6.89 0.26
N GLY A 76 5.99 6.95 0.92
CA GLY A 76 7.02 7.98 0.70
C GLY A 76 6.89 9.20 1.62
N HIS A 77 5.73 9.86 1.62
CA HIS A 77 5.51 11.05 2.47
C HIS A 77 5.58 10.70 3.96
N ASP A 78 5.06 9.53 4.35
CA ASP A 78 4.70 9.26 5.74
C ASP A 78 4.66 7.76 6.12
N SER A 79 5.13 6.89 5.22
CA SER A 79 5.16 5.45 5.38
C SER A 79 6.37 4.95 6.17
N ALA A 80 6.98 5.80 7.02
CA ALA A 80 7.91 5.28 8.01
C ALA A 80 7.12 4.56 9.11
N PRO A 81 7.70 3.54 9.76
CA PRO A 81 7.08 2.92 10.93
C PRO A 81 6.69 3.99 11.96
N ARG A 82 5.41 4.01 12.33
CA ARG A 82 4.87 5.04 13.22
C ARG A 82 5.18 4.70 14.67
N VAL A 83 5.53 5.72 15.45
CA VAL A 83 5.80 5.60 16.89
C VAL A 83 4.70 6.21 17.75
N TRP A 84 3.55 6.50 17.17
CA TRP A 84 2.45 7.16 17.86
C TRP A 84 1.62 6.13 18.63
N GLY A 85 1.34 6.41 19.91
CA GLY A 85 0.45 5.57 20.73
C GLY A 85 0.94 4.14 20.98
N LEU A 86 2.23 3.83 20.79
CA LEU A 86 2.77 2.48 20.96
C LEU A 86 2.61 1.92 22.38
N PHE A 87 2.54 2.78 23.40
CA PHE A 87 2.21 2.31 24.75
C PHE A 87 0.86 1.62 24.82
N ALA A 88 -0.12 2.00 24.00
CA ALA A 88 -1.41 1.33 23.97
C ALA A 88 -1.24 -0.15 23.57
N PHE A 89 -0.26 -0.47 22.74
CA PHE A 89 -0.01 -1.86 22.34
C PHE A 89 0.67 -2.66 23.46
N SER A 90 1.25 -2.00 24.47
CA SER A 90 2.03 -2.67 25.53
C SER A 90 1.20 -3.54 26.48
N HIS A 91 -0.13 -3.57 26.32
CA HIS A 91 -1.05 -4.30 27.17
C HIS A 91 -1.12 -5.83 26.90
N SER A 92 -0.43 -6.34 25.88
CA SER A 92 -0.32 -7.79 25.59
C SER A 92 1.10 -8.16 25.12
N PRO A 93 1.52 -9.44 25.21
CA PRO A 93 2.84 -9.85 24.73
C PRO A 93 3.08 -9.59 23.25
N GLU A 94 2.09 -9.91 22.41
CA GLU A 94 2.12 -9.68 20.95
C GLU A 94 2.16 -8.17 20.63
N GLY A 95 1.38 -7.38 21.37
CA GLY A 95 1.35 -5.94 21.20
C GLY A 95 2.66 -5.27 21.61
N ARG A 96 3.30 -5.71 22.69
CA ARG A 96 4.66 -5.27 23.05
C ARG A 96 5.67 -5.60 21.95
N GLY A 97 5.62 -6.80 21.39
CA GLY A 97 6.45 -7.16 20.23
C GLY A 97 6.24 -6.24 19.05
N SER A 98 4.99 -5.98 18.70
CA SER A 98 4.61 -5.07 17.63
C SER A 98 5.14 -3.66 17.88
N ALA A 99 4.96 -3.12 19.08
CA ALA A 99 5.51 -1.81 19.45
C ALA A 99 7.04 -1.75 19.37
N ILE A 100 7.74 -2.78 19.85
CA ILE A 100 9.21 -2.88 19.76
C ILE A 100 9.65 -2.91 18.29
N ALA A 101 8.96 -3.65 17.43
CA ALA A 101 9.26 -3.72 16.01
C ALA A 101 9.02 -2.36 15.31
N HIS A 102 7.93 -1.65 15.65
CA HIS A 102 7.68 -0.29 15.15
C HIS A 102 8.78 0.69 15.58
N PHE A 103 9.20 0.65 16.85
CA PHE A 103 10.28 1.49 17.33
C PHE A 103 11.62 1.16 16.64
N ARG A 104 11.93 -0.13 16.45
CA ARG A 104 13.12 -0.59 15.73
C ARG A 104 13.13 -0.10 14.28
N GLY A 105 12.01 -0.26 13.58
CA GLY A 105 11.82 0.20 12.21
C GLY A 105 11.92 1.72 12.10
N TRP A 106 11.29 2.47 13.01
CA TRP A 106 11.44 3.93 13.04
C TRP A 106 12.89 4.35 13.25
N ARG A 107 13.59 3.71 14.21
CA ARG A 107 14.98 4.03 14.54
C ARG A 107 15.94 3.77 13.39
N SER A 108 15.65 2.81 12.50
CA SER A 108 16.47 2.57 11.30
C SER A 108 16.28 3.63 10.21
N HIS A 109 15.15 4.35 10.21
CA HIS A 109 14.87 5.44 9.28
C HIS A 109 15.40 6.80 9.77
N VAL A 110 15.52 6.99 11.08
CA VAL A 110 16.09 8.21 11.68
C VAL A 110 17.61 8.18 11.60
N ARG A 111 18.17 9.07 10.76
CA ARG A 111 19.62 9.22 10.57
C ARG A 111 20.25 10.09 11.66
N ASP A 112 19.64 11.23 11.95
CA ASP A 112 20.04 12.15 13.02
C ASP A 112 18.88 12.39 13.99
N ILE A 113 19.17 12.44 15.29
CA ILE A 113 18.18 12.77 16.32
C ILE A 113 17.74 14.23 16.20
N GLU A 114 18.58 15.11 15.64
CA GLU A 114 18.25 16.50 15.38
C GLU A 114 17.13 16.65 14.34
N ASP A 115 16.93 15.66 13.48
CA ASP A 115 15.82 15.61 12.51
C ASP A 115 14.47 15.20 13.14
N VAL A 116 14.47 14.79 14.42
CA VAL A 116 13.27 14.36 15.10
C VAL A 116 12.48 15.57 15.60
N GLY A 117 11.38 15.86 14.92
CA GLY A 117 10.49 16.95 15.27
C GLY A 117 9.92 16.85 16.70
N PRO A 118 9.58 17.99 17.33
CA PRO A 118 9.08 18.04 18.71
C PRO A 118 7.86 17.15 18.98
N GLU A 119 6.96 17.02 17.99
CA GLU A 119 5.80 16.15 18.10
C GLU A 119 6.21 14.68 18.28
N THR A 120 7.13 14.17 17.46
CA THR A 120 7.62 12.79 17.56
C THR A 120 8.30 12.55 18.91
N LEU A 121 9.09 13.52 19.41
CA LEU A 121 9.67 13.45 20.76
C LEU A 121 8.60 13.35 21.84
N ALA A 122 7.55 14.17 21.76
CA ALA A 122 6.43 14.10 22.71
C ALA A 122 5.75 12.72 22.69
N ARG A 123 5.61 12.08 21.51
CA ARG A 123 5.09 10.71 21.39
C ARG A 123 6.00 9.67 22.03
N HIS A 124 7.32 9.84 21.98
CA HIS A 124 8.23 8.96 22.73
C HIS A 124 8.10 9.13 24.24
N CYS A 125 7.96 10.37 24.73
CA CYS A 125 7.71 10.62 26.15
C CYS A 125 6.39 9.98 26.59
N GLU A 126 5.32 10.15 25.82
CA GLU A 126 4.03 9.51 26.05
C GLU A 126 4.18 7.98 26.11
N ASN A 127 4.89 7.39 25.13
CA ASN A 127 5.12 5.96 25.11
C ASN A 127 5.85 5.47 26.35
N HIS A 128 6.86 6.21 26.81
CA HIS A 128 7.63 5.87 28.00
C HIS A 128 6.81 5.98 29.29
N LEU A 129 6.04 7.06 29.45
CA LEU A 129 5.25 7.34 30.66
C LEU A 129 4.13 6.33 30.89
N PHE A 130 3.52 5.83 29.82
CA PHE A 130 2.36 4.94 29.89
C PHE A 130 2.67 3.49 29.48
N TRP A 131 3.95 3.15 29.32
CA TRP A 131 4.36 1.79 28.99
C TRP A 131 3.93 0.78 30.06
N ASN A 132 3.47 -0.39 29.64
CA ASN A 132 3.14 -1.50 30.53
C ASN A 132 4.16 -2.62 30.29
N ASP A 133 4.97 -2.89 31.31
CA ASP A 133 5.99 -3.94 31.25
C ASP A 133 5.40 -5.35 31.17
N GLY A 134 6.20 -6.25 30.62
CA GLY A 134 5.93 -7.68 30.56
C GLY A 134 6.67 -8.35 29.40
N GLU A 135 6.44 -9.66 29.24
CA GLU A 135 7.02 -10.44 28.15
C GLU A 135 6.61 -9.88 26.78
N ALA A 136 7.56 -9.76 25.85
CA ALA A 136 7.29 -9.43 24.46
C ALA A 136 7.57 -10.66 23.58
N ILE A 137 6.66 -10.96 22.66
CA ILE A 137 6.85 -12.01 21.65
C ILE A 137 6.91 -11.37 20.25
N PRO A 138 7.59 -11.97 19.26
CA PRO A 138 7.68 -11.38 17.92
C PRO A 138 6.33 -11.02 17.31
N ALA A 139 6.27 -9.90 16.59
CA ALA A 139 5.03 -9.46 15.95
C ALA A 139 4.61 -10.44 14.84
N PRO A 140 3.31 -10.64 14.57
CA PRO A 140 2.86 -11.50 13.49
C PRO A 140 3.47 -11.12 12.13
N PHE A 141 3.52 -9.82 11.80
CA PHE A 141 4.12 -9.35 10.56
C PHE A 141 5.62 -9.67 10.41
N GLU A 142 6.36 -9.98 11.48
CA GLU A 142 7.77 -10.41 11.41
C GLU A 142 7.92 -11.88 10.98
N GLN A 143 6.86 -12.69 11.05
CA GLN A 143 6.89 -14.12 10.72
C GLN A 143 6.88 -14.36 9.20
N SER A 144 7.78 -15.23 8.70
CA SER A 144 8.00 -15.45 7.26
C SER A 144 6.82 -16.04 6.48
N GLY A 145 5.85 -16.67 7.17
CA GLY A 145 4.62 -17.21 6.59
C GLY A 145 3.34 -16.43 6.94
N HIS A 146 3.49 -15.25 7.56
CA HIS A 146 2.35 -14.45 8.03
C HIS A 146 1.34 -14.19 6.92
N SER A 147 0.06 -14.36 7.24
CA SER A 147 -1.05 -14.03 6.34
C SER A 147 -2.20 -13.48 7.17
N ALA A 148 -2.82 -12.40 6.71
CA ALA A 148 -4.00 -11.82 7.33
C ALA A 148 -4.92 -11.21 6.29
N SER A 149 -6.22 -11.45 6.46
CA SER A 149 -7.28 -10.85 5.64
C SER A 149 -8.24 -10.09 6.55
N MET A 150 -8.81 -9.02 6.01
CA MET A 150 -9.87 -8.23 6.63
C MET A 150 -11.24 -8.87 6.34
N VAL A 151 -12.28 -8.38 7.01
CA VAL A 151 -13.67 -8.63 6.59
C VAL A 151 -13.93 -8.00 5.21
N LEU A 152 -13.34 -6.83 4.96
CA LEU A 152 -13.27 -6.24 3.62
C LEU A 152 -12.28 -7.04 2.74
N PRO A 153 -12.41 -7.00 1.40
CA PRO A 153 -11.57 -7.80 0.50
C PRO A 153 -10.15 -7.22 0.37
N ALA A 154 -9.38 -7.19 1.45
CA ALA A 154 -7.98 -6.80 1.50
C ALA A 154 -7.20 -7.64 2.51
N GLY A 155 -5.89 -7.74 2.29
CA GLY A 155 -5.03 -8.57 3.11
C GLY A 155 -3.55 -8.44 2.77
N ILE A 156 -2.73 -9.06 3.60
CA ILE A 156 -1.28 -9.18 3.41
C ILE A 156 -0.86 -10.64 3.48
N PHE A 157 0.07 -11.01 2.61
CA PHE A 157 0.55 -12.38 2.45
C PHE A 157 2.07 -12.39 2.40
N ARG A 158 2.71 -13.11 3.32
CA ARG A 158 4.16 -13.33 3.33
C ARG A 158 4.49 -14.72 2.86
N ARG A 159 5.23 -14.82 1.77
CA ARG A 159 5.75 -16.10 1.26
C ARG A 159 7.18 -15.86 0.83
N LYS A 160 8.10 -16.75 1.23
CA LYS A 160 9.53 -16.56 0.96
C LYS A 160 9.96 -15.19 1.51
N ALA A 161 10.86 -14.49 0.83
CA ALA A 161 11.25 -13.13 1.19
C ALA A 161 10.19 -12.04 0.87
N TRP A 162 9.07 -12.37 0.22
CA TRP A 162 8.11 -11.36 -0.26
C TRP A 162 6.98 -11.09 0.72
N ALA A 163 6.56 -9.83 0.80
CA ALA A 163 5.31 -9.43 1.42
C ALA A 163 4.41 -8.74 0.38
N ILE A 164 3.23 -9.31 0.16
CA ILE A 164 2.29 -8.87 -0.88
C ILE A 164 1.02 -8.35 -0.22
N GLY A 165 0.69 -7.08 -0.47
CA GLY A 165 -0.60 -6.50 -0.16
C GLY A 165 -1.57 -6.74 -1.30
N LEU A 166 -2.81 -7.14 -1.02
CA LEU A 166 -3.88 -7.22 -2.00
C LEU A 166 -5.10 -6.44 -1.50
N SER A 167 -5.83 -5.80 -2.41
CA SER A 167 -7.06 -5.08 -2.10
C SER A 167 -8.02 -5.05 -3.28
N CYS A 168 -9.28 -5.35 -3.03
CA CYS A 168 -10.40 -5.08 -3.91
C CYS A 168 -11.48 -4.27 -3.15
N ILE A 169 -11.08 -3.51 -2.12
CA ILE A 169 -12.01 -2.70 -1.34
C ILE A 169 -12.66 -1.67 -2.25
N ARG A 170 -13.99 -1.57 -2.17
CA ARG A 170 -14.78 -0.61 -2.93
C ARG A 170 -14.35 0.83 -2.62
N ALA A 171 -14.19 1.65 -3.66
CA ALA A 171 -13.85 3.06 -3.53
C ALA A 171 -15.06 3.94 -3.08
N MET A 172 -15.60 3.69 -1.89
CA MET A 172 -16.79 4.39 -1.36
C MET A 172 -16.65 5.92 -1.40
N ASN A 173 -15.45 6.42 -1.08
CA ASN A 173 -15.18 7.85 -1.09
C ASN A 173 -15.23 8.50 -2.48
N ALA A 174 -15.06 7.76 -3.57
CA ALA A 174 -15.22 8.28 -4.92
C ALA A 174 -16.69 8.25 -5.38
N GLU A 175 -17.47 7.32 -4.85
CA GLU A 175 -18.85 7.05 -5.27
C GLU A 175 -19.89 7.85 -4.48
N ASP A 176 -19.69 8.05 -3.19
CA ASP A 176 -20.61 8.78 -2.32
C ASP A 176 -20.40 10.31 -2.46
N PRO A 177 -21.40 11.07 -2.91
CA PRO A 177 -21.31 12.53 -3.01
C PRO A 177 -20.93 13.21 -1.69
N ALA A 178 -21.23 12.62 -0.53
CA ALA A 178 -20.87 13.18 0.78
C ALA A 178 -19.36 13.17 1.02
N TYR A 179 -18.63 12.25 0.39
CA TYR A 179 -17.20 12.04 0.60
C TYR A 179 -16.34 12.39 -0.63
N ARG A 180 -16.94 12.39 -1.83
CA ARG A 180 -16.22 12.62 -3.10
C ARG A 180 -15.39 13.90 -3.09
N ASP A 181 -15.97 14.97 -2.56
CA ASP A 181 -15.36 16.30 -2.60
C ASP A 181 -14.49 16.57 -1.35
N ASN A 182 -14.32 15.58 -0.45
CA ASN A 182 -13.41 15.69 0.69
C ASN A 182 -11.97 15.81 0.19
N PRO A 183 -11.22 16.88 0.53
CA PRO A 183 -9.87 17.09 0.02
C PRO A 183 -8.84 16.09 0.56
N PHE A 184 -9.18 15.32 1.60
CA PHE A 184 -8.27 14.39 2.24
C PHE A 184 -8.46 12.92 1.86
N GLY A 185 -9.63 12.55 1.35
CA GLY A 185 -9.92 11.17 0.94
C GLY A 185 -9.34 10.86 -0.45
N LEU A 186 -8.55 9.79 -0.54
CA LEU A 186 -7.93 9.28 -1.76
C LEU A 186 -8.72 8.13 -2.37
N GLU A 187 -8.98 8.17 -3.67
CA GLU A 187 -9.75 7.17 -4.41
C GLU A 187 -9.02 5.83 -4.41
N ARG A 188 -9.66 4.76 -3.92
CA ARG A 188 -9.05 3.42 -3.95
C ARG A 188 -8.84 2.98 -5.39
N GLN A 189 -7.60 2.78 -5.81
CA GLN A 189 -7.22 2.63 -7.22
C GLN A 189 -6.31 1.42 -7.48
N LYS A 190 -5.59 0.98 -6.45
CA LYS A 190 -4.59 -0.10 -6.53
C LYS A 190 -5.17 -1.43 -6.09
N LEU A 191 -4.78 -2.50 -6.77
CA LEU A 191 -5.17 -3.86 -6.39
C LEU A 191 -4.07 -4.67 -5.67
N PHE A 192 -2.82 -4.23 -5.76
CA PHE A 192 -1.71 -4.90 -5.11
C PHE A 192 -0.54 -3.95 -4.79
N SER A 193 0.24 -4.34 -3.77
CA SER A 193 1.53 -3.72 -3.41
C SER A 193 2.55 -4.80 -3.08
N ILE A 194 3.83 -4.51 -3.28
CA ILE A 194 4.91 -5.51 -3.20
C ILE A 194 6.07 -4.93 -2.39
N TRP A 195 6.48 -5.65 -1.35
CA TRP A 195 7.62 -5.33 -0.51
C TRP A 195 8.61 -6.50 -0.44
N HIS A 196 9.89 -6.19 -0.31
CA HIS A 196 10.97 -7.16 -0.17
C HIS A 196 12.06 -6.66 0.81
N PRO A 197 12.69 -7.52 1.64
CA PRO A 197 13.60 -7.09 2.71
C PRO A 197 14.86 -6.37 2.22
N LYS A 198 15.31 -6.65 0.99
CA LYS A 198 16.47 -5.95 0.40
C LYS A 198 16.15 -4.53 -0.09
N THR A 199 14.87 -4.21 -0.29
CA THR A 199 14.46 -3.02 -1.06
C THR A 199 13.45 -2.14 -0.32
N GLY A 200 12.78 -2.70 0.69
CA GLY A 200 11.55 -2.10 1.22
C GLY A 200 10.39 -2.27 0.23
N LEU A 201 9.48 -1.30 0.22
CA LEU A 201 8.36 -1.24 -0.70
C LEU A 201 8.85 -0.99 -2.14
N ILE A 202 8.46 -1.86 -3.07
CA ILE A 202 8.80 -1.80 -4.50
C ILE A 202 7.62 -1.25 -5.28
N VAL A 203 6.48 -1.97 -5.23
CA VAL A 203 5.24 -1.56 -5.91
C VAL A 203 4.37 -0.83 -4.91
N ASP A 204 4.12 0.45 -5.18
CA ASP A 204 3.32 1.35 -4.37
C ASP A 204 1.82 0.99 -4.46
N GLY A 205 1.21 0.75 -3.30
CA GLY A 205 -0.21 0.52 -3.10
C GLY A 205 -1.01 1.79 -2.82
N SER A 206 -0.36 2.95 -2.74
CA SER A 206 -1.01 4.20 -2.37
C SER A 206 -1.99 4.71 -3.43
N HIS A 207 -3.10 5.22 -2.92
CA HIS A 207 -4.20 5.78 -3.70
C HIS A 207 -3.95 7.24 -4.08
N SER A 208 -4.64 7.78 -5.08
CA SER A 208 -4.57 9.20 -5.48
C SER A 208 -5.97 9.77 -5.62
N LYS A 209 -6.11 11.00 -6.11
CA LYS A 209 -7.43 11.63 -6.30
C LYS A 209 -7.52 12.17 -7.72
N HIS A 210 -8.60 11.83 -8.42
CA HIS A 210 -8.88 12.28 -9.79
C HIS A 210 -7.74 12.01 -10.79
N GLN A 211 -7.04 10.89 -10.63
CA GLN A 211 -5.84 10.56 -11.39
C GLN A 211 -5.86 9.11 -11.87
N LEU A 212 -6.44 8.90 -13.06
CA LEU A 212 -6.58 7.59 -13.70
C LEU A 212 -5.24 6.87 -13.88
N GLU A 213 -4.15 7.60 -14.10
CA GLU A 213 -2.81 7.05 -14.27
C GLU A 213 -2.30 6.33 -13.02
N ASN A 214 -2.85 6.62 -11.84
CA ASN A 214 -2.52 5.92 -10.61
C ASN A 214 -3.22 4.56 -10.48
N SER A 215 -4.17 4.20 -11.33
CA SER A 215 -4.92 2.95 -11.17
C SER A 215 -4.21 1.70 -11.67
N THR A 216 -4.48 0.56 -11.03
CA THR A 216 -4.02 -0.73 -11.54
C THR A 216 -4.68 -1.08 -12.86
N PHE A 217 -5.98 -0.82 -13.00
CA PHE A 217 -6.69 -0.92 -14.26
C PHE A 217 -7.49 0.33 -14.53
N SER A 218 -7.61 0.68 -15.81
CA SER A 218 -8.49 1.75 -16.23
C SER A 218 -9.04 1.56 -17.64
N ALA A 219 -10.24 2.06 -17.87
CA ALA A 219 -10.87 2.21 -19.17
C ALA A 219 -11.26 3.68 -19.38
N LYS A 220 -11.01 4.20 -20.57
CA LYS A 220 -11.58 5.49 -20.99
C LYS A 220 -12.96 5.22 -21.57
N GLY A 221 -14.01 5.59 -20.87
CA GLY A 221 -15.37 5.53 -21.38
C GLY A 221 -15.75 6.80 -22.14
N GLU A 222 -16.79 6.71 -22.96
CA GLU A 222 -17.36 7.86 -23.69
C GLU A 222 -17.88 8.95 -22.73
N TYR A 223 -18.46 8.54 -21.59
CA TYR A 223 -19.10 9.44 -20.62
C TYR A 223 -18.27 9.64 -19.35
N ALA A 224 -17.55 8.61 -18.91
CA ALA A 224 -16.72 8.65 -17.71
C ALA A 224 -15.61 7.63 -17.79
N ASN A 225 -14.47 7.98 -17.20
CA ASN A 225 -13.38 7.03 -16.97
C ASN A 225 -13.78 6.03 -15.88
N ASP A 226 -13.34 4.79 -16.03
CA ASP A 226 -13.58 3.71 -15.06
C ASP A 226 -12.22 3.16 -14.60
N TYR A 227 -11.84 3.47 -13.36
CA TYR A 227 -10.46 3.27 -12.89
C TYR A 227 -10.34 2.97 -11.39
N TRP A 228 -11.43 2.67 -10.72
CA TRP A 228 -11.40 2.19 -9.34
C TRP A 228 -12.34 1.00 -9.17
N PRO A 229 -11.99 0.03 -8.31
CA PRO A 229 -12.83 -1.12 -8.05
C PRO A 229 -14.13 -0.72 -7.34
N CYS A 230 -15.23 -1.31 -7.81
CA CYS A 230 -16.55 -1.31 -7.16
C CYS A 230 -16.67 -2.40 -6.08
N GLY A 231 -15.60 -3.17 -5.86
CA GLY A 231 -15.57 -4.33 -4.99
C GLY A 231 -14.89 -5.53 -5.65
N GLY A 232 -14.82 -6.65 -4.94
CA GLY A 232 -14.23 -7.87 -5.46
C GLY A 232 -13.85 -8.85 -4.37
N SER A 233 -12.89 -9.70 -4.66
CA SER A 233 -12.34 -10.68 -3.73
C SER A 233 -10.82 -10.76 -3.82
N ILE A 234 -10.24 -11.25 -2.73
CA ILE A 234 -8.84 -11.68 -2.68
C ILE A 234 -8.77 -13.13 -2.22
N SER A 235 -7.79 -13.88 -2.71
CA SER A 235 -7.61 -15.29 -2.33
C SER A 235 -6.18 -15.76 -2.57
N GLU A 236 -5.84 -16.89 -1.97
CA GLU A 236 -4.67 -17.69 -2.32
C GLU A 236 -5.17 -19.03 -2.88
N GLU A 237 -4.81 -19.33 -4.12
CA GLU A 237 -5.26 -20.51 -4.87
C GLU A 237 -4.03 -21.12 -5.56
N ASP A 238 -3.79 -22.41 -5.35
CA ASP A 238 -2.66 -23.15 -5.95
C ASP A 238 -1.29 -22.48 -5.75
N GLY A 239 -1.09 -21.83 -4.59
CA GLY A 239 0.15 -21.10 -4.26
C GLY A 239 0.32 -19.76 -4.99
N GLN A 240 -0.73 -19.29 -5.66
CA GLN A 240 -0.80 -17.98 -6.31
C GLN A 240 -1.75 -17.06 -5.55
N LEU A 241 -1.38 -15.78 -5.46
CA LEU A 241 -2.19 -14.77 -4.79
C LEU A 241 -3.03 -14.03 -5.83
N TRP A 242 -4.33 -13.90 -5.57
CA TRP A 242 -5.30 -13.33 -6.51
C TRP A 242 -6.01 -12.12 -5.90
N ALA A 243 -6.12 -11.05 -6.68
CA ALA A 243 -7.09 -9.99 -6.47
C ALA A 243 -7.99 -9.94 -7.71
N ARG A 244 -9.29 -10.16 -7.54
CA ARG A 244 -10.29 -10.13 -8.61
C ARG A 244 -11.28 -9.02 -8.32
N ALA A 245 -11.27 -8.00 -9.16
CA ALA A 245 -12.02 -6.77 -8.96
C ALA A 245 -13.09 -6.58 -10.03
N SER A 246 -14.24 -6.09 -9.61
CA SER A 246 -15.29 -5.58 -10.49
C SER A 246 -15.10 -4.09 -10.64
N TYR A 247 -15.17 -3.61 -11.88
CA TYR A 247 -15.26 -2.20 -12.23
C TYR A 247 -16.65 -1.94 -12.79
N LYS A 248 -17.01 -0.68 -13.07
CA LYS A 248 -18.35 -0.36 -13.58
C LYS A 248 -18.60 -0.98 -14.96
N THR A 249 -17.56 -1.12 -15.76
CA THR A 249 -17.62 -1.49 -17.18
C THR A 249 -16.83 -2.75 -17.54
N PHE A 250 -16.05 -3.30 -16.60
CA PHE A 250 -15.24 -4.50 -16.84
C PHE A 250 -14.93 -5.28 -15.56
N PHE A 251 -14.39 -6.49 -15.73
CA PHE A 251 -13.79 -7.27 -14.65
C PHE A 251 -12.30 -7.40 -14.89
N ALA A 252 -11.50 -7.28 -13.84
CA ALA A 252 -10.06 -7.41 -13.93
C ALA A 252 -9.49 -8.23 -12.78
N SER A 253 -8.30 -8.77 -13.01
CA SER A 253 -7.59 -9.58 -12.04
C SER A 253 -6.11 -9.27 -12.02
N VAL A 254 -5.54 -9.32 -10.82
CA VAL A 254 -4.11 -9.42 -10.56
C VAL A 254 -3.85 -10.81 -10.02
N ARG A 255 -2.82 -11.47 -10.55
CA ARG A 255 -2.28 -12.70 -10.00
C ARG A 255 -0.79 -12.54 -9.74
N ILE A 256 -0.36 -12.81 -8.52
CA ILE A 256 1.05 -12.79 -8.12
C ILE A 256 1.54 -14.22 -7.92
N SER A 257 2.61 -14.59 -8.63
CA SER A 257 3.27 -15.90 -8.51
C SER A 257 4.66 -15.71 -7.92
N ILE A 258 4.93 -16.27 -6.74
CA ILE A 258 6.23 -16.13 -6.07
C ILE A 258 7.16 -17.30 -6.44
N VAL A 259 8.08 -17.04 -7.38
CA VAL A 259 8.95 -18.06 -7.98
C VAL A 259 10.10 -18.45 -7.05
N SER A 260 10.76 -17.48 -6.42
CA SER A 260 11.85 -17.69 -5.44
C SER A 260 11.91 -16.54 -4.43
N ASP A 261 12.90 -16.53 -3.54
CA ASP A 261 13.16 -15.36 -2.68
C ASP A 261 13.52 -14.10 -3.48
N LEU A 262 14.02 -14.26 -4.72
CA LEU A 262 14.50 -13.14 -5.53
C LEU A 262 13.63 -12.89 -6.77
N VAL A 263 12.71 -13.78 -7.12
CA VAL A 263 11.91 -13.67 -8.35
C VAL A 263 10.43 -13.83 -8.04
N LEU A 264 9.62 -12.91 -8.56
CA LEU A 264 8.17 -13.04 -8.63
C LEU A 264 7.64 -12.63 -10.00
N GLN A 265 6.41 -13.04 -10.30
CA GLN A 265 5.69 -12.66 -11.50
C GLN A 265 4.39 -11.95 -11.15
N ILE A 266 4.11 -10.86 -11.86
CA ILE A 266 2.87 -10.09 -11.81
C ILE A 266 2.11 -10.39 -13.10
N HIS A 267 0.93 -10.97 -12.99
CA HIS A 267 0.02 -11.13 -14.11
C HIS A 267 -1.14 -10.16 -13.95
N LEU A 268 -1.37 -9.35 -14.98
CA LEU A 268 -2.48 -8.40 -15.06
C LEU A 268 -3.42 -8.89 -16.16
N GLY A 269 -4.71 -8.99 -15.87
CA GLY A 269 -5.68 -9.43 -16.87
C GLY A 269 -7.05 -8.77 -16.73
N VAL A 270 -7.75 -8.68 -17.86
CA VAL A 270 -9.17 -8.31 -17.95
C VAL A 270 -9.97 -9.48 -18.50
N ASP A 271 -11.25 -9.60 -18.11
CA ASP A 271 -12.12 -10.62 -18.69
C ASP A 271 -12.48 -10.26 -20.14
N PRO A 272 -12.05 -11.02 -21.17
CA PRO A 272 -12.33 -10.69 -22.57
C PRO A 272 -13.81 -10.84 -22.94
N ALA A 273 -14.59 -11.66 -22.23
CA ALA A 273 -15.98 -11.93 -22.57
C ALA A 273 -16.92 -10.79 -22.12
N GLY A 274 -16.54 -10.04 -21.10
CA GLY A 274 -17.34 -8.97 -20.51
C GLY A 274 -17.07 -7.56 -21.05
N CYS A 275 -16.16 -7.40 -22.02
CA CYS A 275 -15.40 -6.16 -22.16
C CYS A 275 -15.21 -5.70 -23.62
N ARG A 276 -15.43 -4.40 -23.88
CA ARG A 276 -15.09 -3.74 -25.15
C ARG A 276 -13.94 -2.76 -24.88
N GLY A 277 -12.70 -3.24 -25.00
CA GLY A 277 -11.49 -2.46 -24.74
C GLY A 277 -11.30 -1.26 -25.66
N PRO A 278 -10.18 -0.54 -25.55
CA PRO A 278 -8.96 -0.95 -24.84
C PRO A 278 -8.95 -0.60 -23.34
N PHE A 279 -8.16 -1.36 -22.58
CA PHE A 279 -7.93 -1.15 -21.15
C PHE A 279 -6.45 -0.85 -20.90
N THR A 280 -6.14 0.01 -19.94
CA THR A 280 -4.76 0.17 -19.46
C THR A 280 -4.60 -0.61 -18.18
N ALA A 281 -3.62 -1.52 -18.14
CA ALA A 281 -3.16 -2.17 -16.93
C ALA A 281 -1.82 -1.56 -16.52
N ALA A 282 -1.62 -1.28 -15.23
CA ALA A 282 -0.45 -0.59 -14.75
C ALA A 282 -0.10 -0.91 -13.29
N PHE A 283 1.13 -0.57 -12.91
CA PHE A 283 1.54 -0.48 -11.52
C PHE A 283 2.57 0.64 -11.37
N THR A 284 2.76 1.12 -10.15
CA THR A 284 3.68 2.21 -9.83
C THR A 284 4.77 1.71 -8.91
N MET A 285 6.00 2.14 -9.14
CA MET A 285 7.15 1.80 -8.33
C MET A 285 7.61 3.02 -7.52
N VAL A 286 7.99 2.77 -6.27
CA VAL A 286 8.62 3.76 -5.41
C VAL A 286 9.97 4.16 -6.01
N ARG A 287 10.31 5.45 -5.94
CA ARG A 287 11.61 5.96 -6.39
C ARG A 287 12.73 5.51 -5.45
N SER A 288 13.37 4.38 -5.76
CA SER A 288 14.51 3.84 -5.00
C SER A 288 15.87 4.32 -5.51
N SER A 289 15.91 4.89 -6.72
CA SER A 289 17.12 5.37 -7.40
C SER A 289 16.84 6.69 -8.14
N PRO A 290 17.83 7.59 -8.30
CA PRO A 290 17.70 8.76 -9.16
C PRO A 290 17.72 8.40 -10.66
N GLN A 291 18.13 7.19 -11.01
CA GLN A 291 18.25 6.70 -12.39
C GLN A 291 17.57 5.34 -12.58
N THR A 292 17.10 5.10 -13.80
CA THR A 292 16.63 3.81 -14.27
C THR A 292 17.44 3.40 -15.50
N HIS A 293 17.85 2.13 -15.57
CA HIS A 293 18.67 1.62 -16.66
C HIS A 293 17.86 0.61 -17.48
N GLY A 294 17.65 0.86 -18.78
CA GLY A 294 17.11 -0.17 -19.68
C GLY A 294 18.08 -1.34 -19.80
N LEU A 295 17.56 -2.55 -20.03
CA LEU A 295 18.37 -3.73 -20.34
C LEU A 295 19.08 -3.62 -21.69
N SER A 296 18.65 -2.69 -22.55
CA SER A 296 19.37 -2.24 -23.76
C SER A 296 20.64 -1.44 -23.45
N GLY A 297 20.85 -1.01 -22.21
CA GLY A 297 21.93 -0.13 -21.79
C GLY A 297 21.56 1.37 -21.77
N GLN A 298 20.34 1.72 -22.20
CA GLN A 298 19.84 3.09 -22.09
C GLN A 298 19.80 3.53 -20.62
N VAL A 299 20.15 4.78 -20.33
CA VAL A 299 20.06 5.38 -18.98
C VAL A 299 19.00 6.47 -18.98
N LEU A 300 18.11 6.43 -18.01
CA LEU A 300 17.01 7.37 -17.82
C LEU A 300 17.20 8.12 -16.50
N ASP A 301 17.47 9.42 -16.59
CA ASP A 301 17.62 10.29 -15.41
C ASP A 301 16.26 10.71 -14.87
N LEU A 302 15.89 10.26 -13.66
CA LEU A 302 14.60 10.58 -13.02
C LEU A 302 14.62 11.99 -12.40
N GLY A 303 14.84 12.99 -13.25
CA GLY A 303 14.85 14.40 -12.91
C GLY A 303 13.45 15.03 -12.92
N ALA A 304 13.39 16.32 -13.24
CA ALA A 304 12.14 17.04 -13.38
C ALA A 304 11.43 16.76 -14.73
N ASP A 305 12.19 16.39 -15.74
CA ASP A 305 11.68 16.24 -17.10
C ASP A 305 10.88 14.94 -17.27
N PRO A 306 9.76 14.98 -18.03
CA PRO A 306 9.00 13.78 -18.34
C PRO A 306 9.80 12.79 -19.20
N ILE A 307 9.63 11.51 -18.91
CA ILE A 307 10.20 10.39 -19.66
C ILE A 307 9.06 9.47 -20.08
N VAL A 308 9.10 9.05 -21.34
CA VAL A 308 8.31 7.96 -21.86
C VAL A 308 9.24 7.04 -22.64
N ALA A 309 9.33 5.78 -22.22
CA ALA A 309 10.13 4.75 -22.87
C ALA A 309 9.32 3.46 -22.98
N THR A 310 9.43 2.76 -24.10
CA THR A 310 8.74 1.48 -24.31
C THR A 310 9.62 0.30 -23.89
N GLY A 311 9.01 -0.87 -23.69
CA GLY A 311 9.75 -2.11 -23.45
C GLY A 311 10.77 -2.39 -24.55
N THR A 312 10.43 -2.07 -25.80
CA THR A 312 11.33 -2.16 -26.95
C THR A 312 12.55 -1.24 -26.82
N ASP A 313 12.35 0.04 -26.46
CA ASP A 313 13.45 1.00 -26.25
C ASP A 313 14.42 0.52 -25.15
N LEU A 314 13.85 -0.14 -24.14
CA LEU A 314 14.55 -0.60 -22.96
C LEU A 314 15.14 -2.01 -23.11
N GLY A 315 14.95 -2.70 -24.24
CA GLY A 315 15.47 -4.06 -24.46
C GLY A 315 14.73 -5.15 -23.67
N GLY A 316 13.40 -5.01 -23.53
CA GLY A 316 12.52 -5.97 -22.86
C GLY A 316 12.33 -5.74 -21.35
N GLY A 317 13.07 -4.79 -20.76
CA GLY A 317 12.98 -4.53 -19.33
C GLY A 317 13.89 -3.40 -18.85
N PHE A 318 13.86 -3.11 -17.56
CA PHE A 318 14.71 -2.10 -16.94
C PHE A 318 15.11 -2.48 -15.52
N ARG A 319 16.19 -1.87 -15.03
CA ARG A 319 16.65 -1.94 -13.65
C ARG A 319 16.43 -0.60 -12.96
N HIS A 320 15.71 -0.62 -11.84
CA HIS A 320 15.49 0.53 -10.97
C HIS A 320 15.99 0.20 -9.55
N GLY A 321 17.16 0.75 -9.20
CA GLY A 321 17.87 0.35 -7.99
C GLY A 321 18.23 -1.14 -8.01
N PRO A 322 17.92 -1.91 -6.95
CA PRO A 322 18.20 -3.36 -6.88
C PRO A 322 17.12 -4.23 -7.56
N VAL A 323 16.14 -3.63 -8.23
CA VAL A 323 15.01 -4.34 -8.85
C VAL A 323 15.13 -4.29 -10.36
N THR A 324 15.11 -5.45 -11.00
CA THR A 324 14.94 -5.59 -12.44
C THR A 324 13.49 -5.95 -12.75
N VAL A 325 12.89 -5.27 -13.73
CA VAL A 325 11.54 -5.50 -14.23
C VAL A 325 11.64 -5.87 -15.71
N GLU A 326 11.16 -7.05 -16.04
CA GLU A 326 11.02 -7.53 -17.42
C GLU A 326 9.53 -7.64 -17.74
N GLY A 327 9.15 -7.39 -18.98
CA GLY A 327 7.76 -7.41 -19.40
C GLY A 327 7.60 -7.53 -20.90
N PRO A 328 6.37 -7.35 -21.41
CA PRO A 328 6.13 -7.42 -22.85
C PRO A 328 6.72 -6.22 -23.60
N ASP A 329 7.10 -6.40 -24.86
CA ASP A 329 7.79 -5.38 -25.66
C ASP A 329 7.05 -4.03 -25.79
N ASP A 330 5.72 -4.03 -25.60
CA ASP A 330 4.82 -2.89 -25.70
C ASP A 330 4.42 -2.28 -24.34
N PHE A 331 5.05 -2.68 -23.24
CA PHE A 331 4.88 -1.89 -22.01
C PHE A 331 5.46 -0.49 -22.20
N ALA A 332 4.93 0.48 -21.46
CA ALA A 332 5.43 1.84 -21.39
C ALA A 332 5.82 2.20 -19.96
N LEU A 333 7.00 2.78 -19.83
CA LEU A 333 7.55 3.37 -18.61
C LEU A 333 7.35 4.88 -18.65
N HIS A 334 6.72 5.44 -17.62
CA HIS A 334 6.46 6.86 -17.49
C HIS A 334 7.05 7.43 -16.22
N TRP A 335 7.71 8.59 -16.35
CA TRP A 335 8.19 9.40 -15.23
C TRP A 335 7.93 10.88 -15.51
N PRO A 336 7.74 11.73 -14.49
CA PRO A 336 7.23 11.35 -13.18
C PRO A 336 5.71 11.14 -13.23
N LEU A 337 5.20 10.14 -12.51
CA LEU A 337 3.82 10.22 -12.04
C LEU A 337 3.80 11.07 -10.77
N ALA A 338 3.16 12.24 -10.83
CA ALA A 338 3.04 13.16 -9.72
C ALA A 338 1.68 12.98 -9.02
N PRO A 339 1.60 12.27 -7.89
CA PRO A 339 0.34 12.02 -7.22
C PRO A 339 -0.30 13.22 -6.52
N PHE A 340 -1.61 13.17 -6.29
CA PHE A 340 -2.30 14.13 -5.43
C PHE A 340 -1.79 14.06 -3.98
N ASN A 341 -1.52 15.21 -3.37
CA ASN A 341 -1.13 15.34 -1.96
C ASN A 341 -2.15 16.19 -1.17
N PRO A 342 -2.93 15.60 -0.24
CA PRO A 342 -3.91 16.35 0.52
C PRO A 342 -3.32 17.33 1.54
N TYR A 343 -2.02 17.27 1.82
CA TYR A 343 -1.34 18.05 2.87
C TYR A 343 -0.59 19.27 2.34
N THR A 344 -0.59 19.52 1.03
CA THR A 344 -0.05 20.74 0.42
C THR A 344 -1.18 21.65 -0.04
N ALA A 345 -0.97 22.96 0.06
CA ALA A 345 -1.99 23.97 -0.27
C ALA A 345 -2.40 23.94 -1.75
N ASP A 346 -1.51 23.51 -2.64
CA ASP A 346 -1.76 23.38 -4.08
C ASP A 346 -2.01 21.92 -4.51
N HIS A 347 -2.11 21.01 -3.55
CA HIS A 347 -2.29 19.58 -3.71
C HIS A 347 -1.22 18.85 -4.53
N LYS A 348 -0.06 19.49 -4.75
CA LYS A 348 1.04 18.88 -5.48
C LYS A 348 1.91 18.01 -4.55
N PRO A 349 2.44 16.90 -5.06
CA PRO A 349 3.37 16.07 -4.31
C PRO A 349 4.71 16.80 -4.18
N TRP A 350 5.53 16.40 -3.20
CA TRP A 350 6.93 16.78 -3.26
C TRP A 350 7.65 15.92 -4.31
N PRO A 351 8.78 16.39 -4.89
CA PRO A 351 9.53 15.62 -5.88
C PRO A 351 10.00 14.24 -5.41
N ARG A 352 10.11 14.02 -4.10
CA ARG A 352 10.44 12.73 -3.49
C ARG A 352 9.29 11.71 -3.55
N ASP A 353 8.05 12.16 -3.70
CA ASP A 353 6.86 11.32 -3.74
C ASP A 353 6.44 10.98 -5.19
N HIS A 354 7.21 11.44 -6.18
CA HIS A 354 7.01 11.05 -7.58
C HIS A 354 7.25 9.55 -7.75
N LEU A 355 6.42 8.92 -8.58
CA LEU A 355 6.43 7.48 -8.84
C LEU A 355 6.83 7.19 -10.27
N LEU A 356 7.47 6.04 -10.46
CA LEU A 356 7.72 5.46 -11.78
C LEU A 356 6.51 4.60 -12.16
N ARG A 357 5.89 4.82 -13.31
CA ARG A 357 4.69 4.09 -13.74
C ARG A 357 5.03 3.13 -14.87
N VAL A 358 4.72 1.86 -14.69
CA VAL A 358 4.78 0.82 -15.73
C VAL A 358 3.36 0.55 -16.18
N SER A 359 3.09 0.59 -17.48
CA SER A 359 1.76 0.33 -18.02
C SER A 359 1.78 -0.44 -19.32
N VAL A 360 0.69 -1.11 -19.66
CA VAL A 360 0.51 -1.85 -20.90
C VAL A 360 -0.94 -1.78 -21.32
N LEU A 361 -1.19 -1.77 -22.63
CA LEU A 361 -2.53 -1.82 -23.18
C LEU A 361 -3.01 -3.26 -23.25
N LEU A 362 -4.21 -3.51 -22.74
CA LEU A 362 -4.91 -4.78 -22.88
C LEU A 362 -6.09 -4.61 -23.84
N THR A 363 -6.32 -5.59 -24.69
CA THR A 363 -7.44 -5.64 -25.63
C THR A 363 -8.15 -7.00 -25.50
N PRO A 364 -9.35 -7.18 -26.09
CA PRO A 364 -9.97 -8.50 -26.11
C PRO A 364 -9.09 -9.60 -26.74
N GLU A 365 -8.26 -9.23 -27.73
CA GLU A 365 -7.32 -10.13 -28.41
C GLU A 365 -6.07 -10.42 -27.56
N ARG A 366 -5.72 -9.47 -26.68
CA ARG A 366 -4.61 -9.59 -25.73
C ARG A 366 -5.06 -9.16 -24.34
N PRO A 367 -5.85 -10.00 -23.64
CA PRO A 367 -6.51 -9.61 -22.41
C PRO A 367 -5.61 -9.66 -21.19
N GLN A 368 -4.34 -10.03 -21.35
CA GLN A 368 -3.41 -10.24 -20.25
C GLN A 368 -1.98 -9.81 -20.59
N ALA A 369 -1.25 -9.43 -19.55
CA ALA A 369 0.18 -9.14 -19.60
C ALA A 369 0.87 -9.75 -18.37
N THR A 370 2.13 -10.12 -18.51
CA THR A 370 2.96 -10.65 -17.42
C THR A 370 4.24 -9.85 -17.31
N PHE A 371 4.59 -9.48 -16.08
CA PHE A 371 5.86 -8.86 -15.73
C PHE A 371 6.61 -9.77 -14.76
N THR A 372 7.93 -9.82 -14.87
CA THR A 372 8.81 -10.51 -13.93
C THR A 372 9.58 -9.47 -13.15
N LEU A 373 9.56 -9.57 -11.82
CA LEU A 373 10.39 -8.76 -10.93
C LEU A 373 11.50 -9.66 -10.37
N THR A 374 12.73 -9.21 -10.54
CA THR A 374 13.93 -9.89 -10.03
C THR A 374 14.69 -8.94 -9.10
N ILE A 375 15.03 -9.41 -7.91
CA ILE A 375 15.90 -8.71 -6.97
C ILE A 375 17.34 -9.15 -7.21
N ASP A 376 18.25 -8.18 -7.31
CA ASP A 376 19.67 -8.48 -7.47
C ASP A 376 20.19 -9.30 -6.26
N GLY A 377 21.02 -10.30 -6.58
CA GLY A 377 21.59 -11.29 -5.66
C GLY A 377 22.42 -10.71 -4.53
#